data_AF-A0A6L9DQV1-F1
#
_entry.id   AF-A0A6L9DQV1-F1
#
_cell.length_a   1.000
_cell.length_b   1.000
_cell.length_c   1.000
_cell.angle_alpha   90.00
_cell.angle_beta   90.00
_cell.angle_gamma   90.00
#
_symmetry.space_group_name_H-M   'P 1'
#
loop_
_entity.id
_entity.type
_entity.pdbx_description
1 polymer ?
#
loop_
_entity_poly.entity_id
_entity_poly.type
_entity_poly.pdbx_seq_one_letter_code
_entity_poly.pdbx_strand_id
1 'polypeptide(L)'
;MHSHIKSRNAPPQASAMIEALRGLGYNTATALADIIDNSISADANHIDLLFNWDGQKSRVIVWDNGNGMSAEEIDKAMRLGGRSPLEQRDAKDLGRFGLGLKTASFSQCRKLTVISCGKDGTHSLRWDLDVLARQQDGVWHLLEGPFPELEDLTKDLNHAGHGTMVIWEELDRIVSSKFTVDDWLNLIDQIESHLSMVFHRYLEIKEKLTIRINGKAIKPWDPFFSGHPSKPWNSPVQPFKNTQIEIECHVLPHKDRLTAQELKIAEGPNGWIAQQGFYVYRNERLIVAGSWLGLKSSDSQRKAWVKDEIHKLARIRLDIPNTMDKEWEIDIRKAVARPPVYLRKWLASHAENTRNRARKVFINRGQITQTTIDKTEVKQAWKAEHSKNGMRYKIDLDHPVINSVLNKSENLLPELKLMLRVIEETVPVQRIWLDTAENKEAPLTGFSGESSEAILDILKTLYQNMVEIKGISPEEAKISLRTTEPFNKYPNLISTL
;
A
#
# COMPACT_ATOMS: atom_id res chain seq x y z
N MET A 1 -46.74 1.79 34.51
CA MET A 1 -46.29 3.15 34.89
C MET A 1 -45.13 3.54 34.00
N HIS A 2 -45.26 4.51 33.07
CA HIS A 2 -44.17 5.34 32.51
C HIS A 2 -44.79 6.45 31.62
N SER A 3 -45.69 7.26 32.16
CA SER A 3 -46.42 8.30 31.39
C SER A 3 -45.99 9.74 31.70
N HIS A 4 -44.77 9.97 32.20
CA HIS A 4 -44.31 11.31 32.58
C HIS A 4 -42.96 11.72 31.99
N ILE A 5 -42.53 11.12 30.88
CA ILE A 5 -41.36 11.62 30.16
C ILE A 5 -41.82 12.70 29.18
N LYS A 6 -41.45 13.96 29.45
CA LYS A 6 -41.63 15.08 28.52
C LYS A 6 -40.42 15.17 27.59
N SER A 7 -40.65 15.27 26.28
CA SER A 7 -39.61 15.58 25.30
C SER A 7 -39.48 17.10 25.11
N ARG A 8 -38.29 17.56 24.75
CA ARG A 8 -38.02 18.93 24.30
C ARG A 8 -37.18 18.87 23.04
N ASN A 9 -37.43 19.79 22.11
CA ASN A 9 -36.58 19.94 20.93
C ASN A 9 -35.26 20.62 21.35
N ALA A 10 -34.14 20.06 20.94
CA ALA A 10 -32.81 20.55 21.27
C ALA A 10 -31.89 20.39 20.05
N PRO A 11 -32.16 21.11 18.94
CA PRO A 11 -31.33 21.03 17.76
C PRO A 11 -29.90 21.50 18.09
N PRO A 12 -28.87 20.92 17.45
CA PRO A 12 -27.51 21.38 17.61
C PRO A 12 -27.38 22.82 17.09
N GLN A 13 -26.62 23.65 17.81
CA GLN A 13 -26.23 24.96 17.31
C GLN A 13 -25.36 24.79 16.06
N ALA A 14 -25.77 25.41 14.95
CA ALA A 14 -25.16 25.20 13.64
C ALA A 14 -23.65 25.46 13.63
N SER A 15 -23.24 26.64 14.10
CA SER A 15 -21.83 27.06 14.14
C SER A 15 -20.95 26.10 14.95
N ALA A 16 -21.35 25.78 16.17
CA ALA A 16 -20.61 24.88 17.06
C ALA A 16 -20.50 23.46 16.50
N MET A 17 -21.60 22.93 15.94
CA MET A 17 -21.62 21.58 15.39
C MET A 17 -20.77 21.47 14.12
N ILE A 18 -20.81 22.47 13.22
CA ILE A 18 -19.97 22.44 12.02
C ILE A 18 -18.49 22.49 12.40
N GLU A 19 -18.08 23.42 13.27
CA GLU A 19 -16.68 23.49 13.69
C GLU A 19 -16.20 22.18 14.34
N ALA A 20 -17.06 21.46 15.06
CA ALA A 20 -16.76 20.12 15.56
C ALA A 20 -16.61 19.08 14.42
N LEU A 21 -17.48 19.10 13.41
CA LEU A 21 -17.42 18.20 12.26
C LEU A 21 -16.17 18.39 11.39
N ARG A 22 -15.55 19.57 11.42
CA ARG A 22 -14.29 19.84 10.70
C ARG A 22 -13.11 19.07 11.27
N GLY A 23 -13.17 18.69 12.55
CA GLY A 23 -12.10 18.00 13.27
C GLY A 23 -12.02 16.48 13.04
N LEU A 24 -12.79 15.92 12.09
CA LEU A 24 -12.90 14.46 11.91
C LEU A 24 -11.64 13.78 11.34
N GLY A 25 -10.56 14.51 11.07
CA GLY A 25 -9.24 13.95 10.80
C GLY A 25 -9.03 13.45 9.37
N TYR A 26 -9.66 14.12 8.39
CA TYR A 26 -9.34 13.96 6.98
C TYR A 26 -8.02 14.65 6.62
N ASN A 27 -7.28 14.09 5.66
CA ASN A 27 -6.30 14.86 4.90
C ASN A 27 -6.91 15.21 3.54
N THR A 28 -6.28 16.11 2.79
CA THR A 28 -6.82 16.61 1.53
C THR A 28 -7.05 15.49 0.50
N ALA A 29 -6.13 14.52 0.43
CA ALA A 29 -6.24 13.42 -0.52
C ALA A 29 -7.41 12.47 -0.20
N THR A 30 -7.62 12.13 1.08
CA THR A 30 -8.76 11.29 1.50
C THR A 30 -10.08 12.04 1.40
N ALA A 31 -10.09 13.36 1.65
CA ALA A 31 -11.27 14.19 1.47
C ALA A 31 -11.70 14.24 0.00
N LEU A 32 -10.77 14.45 -0.93
CA LEU A 32 -11.05 14.42 -2.37
C LEU A 32 -11.49 13.04 -2.84
N ALA A 33 -10.87 11.97 -2.32
CA ALA A 33 -11.27 10.60 -2.64
C ALA A 33 -12.73 10.32 -2.21
N ASP A 34 -13.19 10.90 -1.09
CA ASP A 34 -14.60 10.82 -0.67
C ASP A 34 -15.55 11.60 -1.60
N ILE A 35 -15.08 12.68 -2.23
CA ILE A 35 -15.87 13.40 -3.25
C ILE A 35 -15.97 12.56 -4.53
N ILE A 36 -14.84 12.03 -5.00
CA ILE A 36 -14.75 11.16 -6.18
C ILE A 36 -15.61 9.91 -6.03
N ASP A 37 -15.67 9.32 -4.83
CA ASP A 37 -16.56 8.18 -4.55
C ASP A 37 -18.04 8.53 -4.87
N ASN A 38 -18.48 9.78 -4.63
CA ASN A 38 -19.84 10.21 -4.97
C ASN A 38 -20.03 10.37 -6.47
N SER A 39 -19.02 10.88 -7.19
CA SER A 39 -19.04 10.97 -8.65
C SER A 39 -19.14 9.59 -9.29
N ILE A 40 -18.40 8.60 -8.79
CA ILE A 40 -18.52 7.19 -9.24
C ILE A 40 -19.90 6.62 -8.92
N SER A 41 -20.44 6.87 -7.72
CA SER A 41 -21.81 6.47 -7.37
C SER A 41 -22.89 7.16 -8.24
N ALA A 42 -22.56 8.30 -8.88
CA ALA A 42 -23.40 9.02 -9.83
C ALA A 42 -23.16 8.58 -11.29
N ASP A 43 -22.49 7.44 -11.50
CA ASP A 43 -22.13 6.85 -12.79
C ASP A 43 -21.19 7.73 -13.65
N ALA A 44 -20.40 8.61 -13.03
CA ALA A 44 -19.38 9.36 -13.75
C ALA A 44 -18.23 8.44 -14.21
N ASN A 45 -17.82 8.62 -15.46
CA ASN A 45 -16.62 7.97 -16.02
C ASN A 45 -15.51 8.97 -16.35
N HIS A 46 -15.76 10.28 -16.24
CA HIS A 46 -14.76 11.33 -16.33
C HIS A 46 -14.89 12.27 -15.13
N ILE A 47 -13.78 12.50 -14.44
CA ILE A 47 -13.70 13.39 -13.29
C ILE A 47 -12.45 14.28 -13.44
N ASP A 48 -12.66 15.60 -13.42
CA ASP A 48 -11.63 16.62 -13.47
C ASP A 48 -11.45 17.26 -12.09
N LEU A 49 -10.22 17.21 -11.58
CA LEU A 49 -9.80 17.97 -10.42
C LEU A 49 -9.04 19.20 -10.90
N LEU A 50 -9.58 20.39 -10.62
CA LEU A 50 -8.96 21.66 -10.97
C LEU A 50 -8.43 22.33 -9.71
N PHE A 51 -7.12 22.53 -9.68
CA PHE A 51 -6.41 23.19 -8.59
C PHE A 51 -5.95 24.57 -9.06
N ASN A 52 -6.66 25.61 -8.63
CA ASN A 52 -6.39 26.99 -9.02
C ASN A 52 -5.68 27.72 -7.88
N TRP A 53 -4.40 27.99 -8.06
CA TRP A 53 -3.59 28.75 -7.10
C TRP A 53 -3.84 30.27 -7.24
N ASP A 54 -4.25 30.90 -6.14
CA ASP A 54 -4.38 32.36 -5.99
C ASP A 54 -4.17 32.76 -4.50
N GLY A 55 -3.10 32.24 -3.89
CA GLY A 55 -2.84 32.43 -2.46
C GLY A 55 -4.05 32.03 -1.61
N GLN A 56 -4.49 32.90 -0.69
CA GLN A 56 -5.67 32.62 0.17
C GLN A 56 -7.00 32.51 -0.59
N LYS A 57 -7.06 32.96 -1.85
CA LYS A 57 -8.24 32.85 -2.73
C LYS A 57 -8.17 31.62 -3.64
N SER A 58 -7.21 30.72 -3.41
CA SER A 58 -7.11 29.45 -4.11
C SER A 58 -8.40 28.63 -3.96
N ARG A 59 -8.69 27.84 -4.98
CA ARG A 59 -9.88 26.96 -5.03
C ARG A 59 -9.52 25.59 -5.56
N VAL A 60 -10.25 24.59 -5.08
CA VAL A 60 -10.21 23.23 -5.61
C VAL A 60 -11.61 22.87 -6.12
N ILE A 61 -11.68 22.37 -7.34
CA ILE A 61 -12.94 21.99 -7.98
C ILE A 61 -12.86 20.52 -8.35
N VAL A 62 -13.89 19.75 -8.01
CA VAL A 62 -14.11 18.40 -8.54
C VAL A 62 -15.30 18.48 -9.48
N TRP A 63 -15.07 18.25 -10.77
CA TRP A 63 -16.09 18.28 -11.80
C TRP A 63 -16.25 16.89 -12.40
N ASP A 64 -17.45 16.33 -12.30
CA ASP A 64 -17.79 15.05 -12.90
C ASP A 64 -18.87 15.16 -13.98
N ASN A 65 -18.87 14.17 -14.86
CA ASN A 65 -19.89 13.98 -15.90
C ASN A 65 -20.96 12.95 -15.50
N GLY A 66 -21.26 12.82 -14.20
CA GLY A 66 -22.29 11.90 -13.73
C GLY A 66 -23.71 12.34 -14.12
N ASN A 67 -24.70 11.69 -13.53
CA ASN A 67 -26.12 11.94 -13.80
C ASN A 67 -26.63 13.32 -13.30
N GLY A 68 -25.82 14.06 -12.53
CA GLY A 68 -26.25 15.28 -11.85
C GLY A 68 -27.33 15.02 -10.78
N MET A 69 -27.91 16.10 -10.28
CA MET A 69 -28.94 16.09 -9.24
C MET A 69 -30.05 17.07 -9.58
N SER A 70 -31.29 16.67 -9.35
CA SER A 70 -32.45 17.56 -9.33
C SER A 70 -32.46 18.48 -8.11
N ALA A 71 -33.37 19.46 -8.09
CA ALA A 71 -33.54 20.38 -6.96
C ALA A 71 -33.74 19.64 -5.62
N GLU A 72 -34.56 18.58 -5.62
CA GLU A 72 -34.79 17.76 -4.42
C GLU A 72 -33.57 16.93 -4.03
N GLU A 73 -32.84 16.40 -5.02
CA GLU A 73 -31.69 15.54 -4.77
C GLU A 73 -30.51 16.34 -4.20
N ILE A 74 -30.25 17.55 -4.73
CA ILE A 74 -29.19 18.41 -4.21
C ILE A 74 -29.53 18.93 -2.81
N ASP A 75 -30.78 19.28 -2.52
CA ASP A 75 -31.23 19.63 -1.16
C ASP A 75 -31.00 18.47 -0.18
N LYS A 76 -31.42 17.25 -0.53
CA LYS A 76 -31.17 16.05 0.28
C LYS A 76 -29.67 15.76 0.43
N ALA A 77 -28.88 15.95 -0.61
CA ALA A 77 -27.43 15.72 -0.60
C ALA A 77 -26.70 16.73 0.30
N MET A 78 -27.12 17.99 0.28
CA MET A 78 -26.51 19.09 1.04
C MET A 78 -26.93 19.13 2.51
N ARG A 79 -28.06 18.51 2.87
CA ARG A 79 -28.47 18.31 4.27
C ARG A 79 -27.52 17.38 5.03
N LEU A 80 -27.12 17.80 6.23
CA LEU A 80 -26.35 16.96 7.15
C LEU A 80 -27.24 15.87 7.74
N GLY A 81 -26.80 14.61 7.66
CA GLY A 81 -27.59 13.47 8.13
C GLY A 81 -28.83 13.15 7.28
N GLY A 82 -28.92 13.67 6.05
CA GLY A 82 -30.07 13.50 5.16
C GLY A 82 -30.34 12.06 4.67
N ARG A 83 -29.39 11.13 4.86
CA ARG A 83 -29.57 9.68 4.60
C ARG A 83 -29.10 8.89 5.80
N SER A 84 -29.94 7.98 6.29
CA SER A 84 -29.60 7.14 7.44
C SER A 84 -28.56 6.07 7.07
N PRO A 85 -27.53 5.81 7.91
CA PRO A 85 -26.63 4.67 7.73
C PRO A 85 -27.31 3.29 7.83
N LEU A 86 -28.59 3.27 8.23
CA LEU A 86 -29.43 2.06 8.35
C LEU A 86 -30.27 1.80 7.10
N GLU A 87 -30.34 2.74 6.16
CA GLU A 87 -31.03 2.52 4.88
C GLU A 87 -30.27 1.51 4.02
N GLN A 88 -31.02 0.67 3.28
CA GLN A 88 -30.45 -0.30 2.35
C GLN A 88 -29.89 0.44 1.14
N ARG A 89 -28.60 0.22 0.84
CA ARG A 89 -27.89 0.88 -0.27
C ARG A 89 -27.76 -0.04 -1.48
N ASP A 90 -27.55 0.56 -2.64
CA ASP A 90 -27.20 -0.16 -3.87
C ASP A 90 -25.89 -0.93 -3.67
N ALA A 91 -25.76 -2.09 -4.31
CA ALA A 91 -24.57 -2.92 -4.24
C ALA A 91 -23.30 -2.21 -4.75
N LYS A 92 -23.44 -1.20 -5.62
CA LYS A 92 -22.33 -0.42 -6.18
C LYS A 92 -21.96 0.82 -5.37
N ASP A 93 -22.76 1.22 -4.39
CA ASP A 93 -22.54 2.46 -3.65
C ASP A 93 -21.24 2.39 -2.82
N LEU A 94 -20.39 3.42 -2.97
CA LEU A 94 -19.13 3.59 -2.24
C LEU A 94 -19.31 4.43 -0.96
N GLY A 95 -20.44 5.11 -0.78
CA GLY A 95 -20.78 5.84 0.44
C GLY A 95 -21.53 4.99 1.47
N ARG A 96 -21.48 5.37 2.76
CA ARG A 96 -22.33 4.76 3.81
C ARG A 96 -22.99 5.74 4.77
N PHE A 97 -22.28 6.80 5.15
CA PHE A 97 -22.68 7.63 6.28
C PHE A 97 -23.54 8.85 5.93
N GLY A 98 -23.73 9.15 4.63
CA GLY A 98 -24.50 10.33 4.19
C GLY A 98 -23.87 11.68 4.58
N LEU A 99 -22.65 11.65 5.11
CA LEU A 99 -21.90 12.81 5.60
C LEU A 99 -20.67 13.14 4.75
N GLY A 100 -20.15 12.16 3.99
CA GLY A 100 -18.86 12.22 3.27
C GLY A 100 -18.60 13.54 2.55
N LEU A 101 -19.50 13.95 1.64
CA LEU A 101 -19.39 15.23 0.92
C LEU A 101 -19.14 16.42 1.86
N LYS A 102 -19.96 16.58 2.91
CA LYS A 102 -19.91 17.74 3.80
C LYS A 102 -18.72 17.66 4.74
N THR A 103 -18.52 16.53 5.42
CA THR A 103 -17.44 16.37 6.40
C THR A 103 -16.06 16.39 5.74
N ALA A 104 -15.93 15.80 4.55
CA ALA A 104 -14.71 15.91 3.75
C ALA A 104 -14.46 17.36 3.36
N SER A 105 -15.44 18.06 2.81
CA SER A 105 -15.28 19.46 2.39
C SER A 105 -14.98 20.41 3.55
N PHE A 106 -15.77 20.38 4.63
CA PHE A 106 -15.59 21.27 5.77
C PHE A 106 -14.23 21.07 6.46
N SER A 107 -13.66 19.86 6.39
CA SER A 107 -12.31 19.60 6.90
C SER A 107 -11.21 20.32 6.12
N GLN A 108 -11.49 20.81 4.91
CA GLN A 108 -10.54 21.44 4.01
C GLN A 108 -10.84 22.94 3.76
N CYS A 109 -12.12 23.34 3.74
CA CYS A 109 -12.56 24.66 3.30
C CYS A 109 -13.63 25.28 4.21
N ARG A 110 -13.80 26.61 4.17
CA ARG A 110 -14.90 27.33 4.83
C ARG A 110 -16.12 27.57 3.93
N LYS A 111 -15.95 27.46 2.61
CA LYS A 111 -17.02 27.64 1.64
C LYS A 111 -17.08 26.43 0.70
N LEU A 112 -18.16 25.67 0.83
CA LEU A 112 -18.50 24.53 -0.02
C LEU A 112 -19.66 24.94 -0.91
N THR A 113 -19.44 25.00 -2.23
CA THR A 113 -20.49 25.19 -3.22
C THR A 113 -20.67 23.91 -4.02
N VAL A 114 -21.91 23.49 -4.24
CA VAL A 114 -22.25 22.42 -5.18
C VAL A 114 -23.14 23.01 -6.26
N ILE A 115 -22.74 22.82 -7.51
CA ILE A 115 -23.52 23.17 -8.69
C ILE A 115 -23.77 21.86 -9.44
N SER A 116 -25.02 21.51 -9.71
CA SER A 116 -25.36 20.25 -10.36
C SER A 116 -26.41 20.48 -11.43
N CYS A 117 -26.18 19.90 -12.61
CA CYS A 117 -27.09 19.93 -13.74
C CYS A 117 -27.74 18.55 -13.87
N GLY A 118 -28.99 18.45 -13.44
CA GLY A 118 -29.79 17.23 -13.48
C GLY A 118 -30.91 17.30 -14.51
N LYS A 119 -31.92 16.45 -14.33
CA LYS A 119 -33.06 16.32 -15.26
C LYS A 119 -33.98 17.55 -15.33
N ASP A 120 -33.99 18.36 -14.27
CA ASP A 120 -34.85 19.54 -14.12
C ASP A 120 -34.05 20.86 -14.19
N GLY A 121 -32.81 20.81 -14.69
CA GLY A 121 -31.93 21.96 -14.89
C GLY A 121 -30.79 22.03 -13.88
N THR A 122 -30.23 23.24 -13.76
CA THR A 122 -29.04 23.49 -12.94
C THR A 122 -29.40 24.17 -11.63
N HIS A 123 -28.97 23.55 -10.54
CA HIS A 123 -29.21 24.02 -9.18
C HIS A 123 -27.89 24.23 -8.46
N SER A 124 -27.84 25.22 -7.58
CA SER A 124 -26.63 25.52 -6.81
C SER A 124 -26.94 25.84 -5.36
N LEU A 125 -26.25 25.13 -4.46
CA LEU A 125 -26.38 25.30 -3.02
C LEU A 125 -24.99 25.48 -2.39
N ARG A 126 -24.90 26.33 -1.37
CA ARG A 126 -23.64 26.67 -0.70
C ARG A 126 -23.76 26.64 0.81
N TRP A 127 -22.82 25.93 1.42
CA TRP A 127 -22.48 26.08 2.83
C TRP A 127 -21.36 27.11 2.97
N ASP A 128 -21.66 28.23 3.63
CA ASP A 128 -20.68 29.25 4.01
C ASP A 128 -20.59 29.30 5.55
N LEU A 129 -19.46 28.83 6.07
CA LEU A 129 -19.26 28.68 7.51
C LEU A 129 -19.14 30.03 8.23
N ASP A 130 -18.69 31.07 7.52
CA ASP A 130 -18.62 32.43 8.08
C ASP A 130 -19.99 33.07 8.19
N VAL A 131 -20.88 32.82 7.23
CA VAL A 131 -22.28 33.26 7.31
C VAL A 131 -22.96 32.64 8.52
N LEU A 132 -22.81 31.32 8.70
CA LEU A 132 -23.39 30.61 9.86
C LEU A 132 -22.80 31.07 11.19
N ALA A 133 -21.51 31.37 11.24
CA ALA A 133 -20.85 31.84 12.46
C ALA A 133 -21.31 33.25 12.88
N ARG A 134 -21.71 34.09 11.93
CA ARG A 134 -22.20 35.46 12.19
C ARG A 134 -23.67 35.50 12.61
N GLN A 135 -24.45 34.48 12.26
CA GLN A 135 -25.86 34.42 12.60
C GLN A 135 -26.07 34.01 14.07
N GLN A 136 -27.00 34.69 14.75
CA GLN A 136 -27.29 34.49 16.17
C GLN A 136 -28.51 33.60 16.43
N ASP A 137 -29.27 33.25 15.38
CA ASP A 137 -30.48 32.43 15.49
C ASP A 137 -30.16 30.93 15.73
N GLY A 138 -28.90 30.52 15.53
CA GLY A 138 -28.45 29.14 15.69
C GLY A 138 -29.00 28.20 14.62
N VAL A 139 -29.57 28.74 13.54
CA VAL A 139 -30.24 28.00 12.46
C VAL A 139 -29.22 27.56 11.40
N TRP A 140 -29.53 26.48 10.72
CA TRP A 140 -28.73 25.89 9.65
C TRP A 140 -29.14 26.50 8.30
N HIS A 141 -28.53 27.63 7.94
CA HIS A 141 -28.80 28.32 6.67
C HIS A 141 -27.97 27.75 5.52
N LEU A 142 -28.66 27.15 4.55
CA LEU A 142 -28.08 26.73 3.28
C LEU A 142 -28.38 27.81 2.23
N LEU A 143 -27.35 28.35 1.59
CA LEU A 143 -27.51 29.43 0.63
C LEU A 143 -27.86 28.86 -0.74
N GLU A 144 -28.78 29.50 -1.44
CA GLU A 144 -29.20 29.14 -2.79
C GLU A 144 -28.67 30.18 -3.79
N GLY A 145 -28.17 29.71 -4.93
CA GLY A 145 -27.60 30.58 -5.97
C GLY A 145 -28.66 31.28 -6.84
N PRO A 146 -28.21 31.93 -7.93
CA PRO A 146 -26.88 31.85 -8.54
C PRO A 146 -25.79 32.56 -7.72
N PHE A 147 -24.53 32.14 -7.92
CA PHE A 147 -23.33 32.74 -7.34
C PHE A 147 -22.50 33.43 -8.46
N PRO A 148 -22.54 34.76 -8.59
CA PRO A 148 -21.93 35.48 -9.72
C PRO A 148 -20.43 35.20 -9.92
N GLU A 149 -19.69 35.00 -8.84
CA GLU A 149 -18.25 34.67 -8.89
C GLU A 149 -17.93 33.28 -9.46
N LEU A 150 -18.96 32.43 -9.65
CA LEU A 150 -18.87 31.11 -10.26
C LEU A 150 -19.65 31.02 -11.58
N GLU A 151 -20.01 32.17 -12.19
CA GLU A 151 -20.83 32.22 -13.39
C GLU A 151 -20.19 31.46 -14.57
N ASP A 152 -18.87 31.60 -14.76
CA ASP A 152 -18.14 30.89 -15.84
C ASP A 152 -18.22 29.37 -15.67
N LEU A 153 -18.00 28.87 -14.45
CA LEU A 153 -18.13 27.43 -14.14
C LEU A 153 -19.57 26.94 -14.35
N THR A 154 -20.56 27.75 -13.99
CA THR A 154 -21.97 27.42 -14.19
C THR A 154 -22.30 27.34 -15.68
N LYS A 155 -21.75 28.24 -16.50
CA LYS A 155 -21.90 28.21 -17.96
C LYS A 155 -21.27 26.96 -18.56
N ASP A 156 -20.07 26.59 -18.11
CA ASP A 156 -19.39 25.38 -18.58
C ASP A 156 -20.20 24.11 -18.25
N LEU A 157 -20.75 24.01 -17.03
CA LEU A 157 -21.60 22.89 -16.64
C LEU A 157 -22.92 22.85 -17.45
N ASN A 158 -23.56 24.02 -17.64
CA ASN A 158 -24.77 24.12 -18.46
C ASN A 158 -24.51 23.72 -19.92
N HIS A 159 -23.34 24.06 -20.46
CA HIS A 159 -22.94 23.66 -21.81
C HIS A 159 -22.73 22.14 -21.93
N ALA A 160 -22.18 21.50 -20.89
CA ALA A 160 -22.07 20.05 -20.82
C ALA A 160 -23.44 19.36 -20.70
N GLY A 161 -24.42 20.01 -20.07
CA GLY A 161 -25.82 19.58 -20.00
C GLY A 161 -26.12 18.52 -18.93
N HIS A 162 -25.11 17.96 -18.27
CA HIS A 162 -25.25 17.09 -17.10
C HIS A 162 -23.96 17.10 -16.26
N GLY A 163 -24.06 16.64 -15.01
CA GLY A 163 -22.92 16.44 -14.11
C GLY A 163 -22.96 17.31 -12.87
N THR A 164 -21.89 17.26 -12.09
CA THR A 164 -21.79 17.99 -10.82
C THR A 164 -20.41 18.63 -10.65
N MET A 165 -20.39 19.85 -10.13
CA MET A 165 -19.20 20.54 -9.65
C MET A 165 -19.29 20.71 -8.14
N VAL A 166 -18.27 20.20 -7.43
CA VAL A 166 -18.03 20.45 -6.01
C VAL A 166 -16.87 21.40 -5.90
N ILE A 167 -17.11 22.57 -5.31
CA ILE A 167 -16.17 23.69 -5.31
C ILE A 167 -15.81 24.02 -3.86
N TRP A 168 -14.52 24.00 -3.57
CA TRP A 168 -13.94 24.39 -2.29
C TRP A 168 -13.25 25.73 -2.41
N GLU A 169 -13.67 26.68 -1.58
CA GLU A 169 -13.14 28.03 -1.48
C GLU A 169 -12.80 28.35 -0.01
N GLU A 170 -11.89 29.30 0.21
CA GLU A 170 -11.37 29.63 1.55
C GLU A 170 -10.77 28.39 2.22
N LEU A 171 -9.71 27.87 1.61
CA LEU A 171 -9.00 26.63 1.99
C LEU A 171 -8.15 26.81 3.26
N ASP A 172 -8.73 27.31 4.34
CA ASP A 172 -8.05 27.69 5.60
C ASP A 172 -7.28 26.54 6.29
N ARG A 173 -7.59 25.28 5.95
CA ARG A 173 -6.89 24.08 6.45
C ARG A 173 -5.76 23.58 5.54
N ILE A 174 -5.69 24.10 4.33
CA ILE A 174 -4.67 23.74 3.33
C ILE A 174 -3.69 24.92 3.16
N VAL A 175 -4.21 26.10 2.86
CA VAL A 175 -3.44 27.28 2.50
C VAL A 175 -3.30 28.22 3.69
N SER A 176 -2.19 28.07 4.42
CA SER A 176 -1.80 29.00 5.47
C SER A 176 -1.13 30.26 4.91
N SER A 177 -0.91 31.28 5.75
CA SER A 177 -0.28 32.55 5.33
C SER A 177 1.15 32.40 4.79
N LYS A 178 1.86 31.33 5.14
CA LYS A 178 3.21 31.02 4.65
C LYS A 178 3.22 29.94 3.56
N PHE A 179 2.05 29.44 3.16
CA PHE A 179 1.94 28.37 2.18
C PHE A 179 2.32 28.90 0.80
N THR A 180 3.25 28.23 0.13
CA THR A 180 3.83 28.66 -1.13
C THR A 180 3.25 27.90 -2.32
N VAL A 181 3.59 28.34 -3.53
CA VAL A 181 3.25 27.60 -4.75
C VAL A 181 3.95 26.23 -4.80
N ASP A 182 5.17 26.12 -4.25
CA ASP A 182 5.88 24.84 -4.20
C ASP A 182 5.18 23.86 -3.25
N ASP A 183 4.68 24.34 -2.11
CA ASP A 183 3.84 23.53 -1.20
C ASP A 183 2.55 23.07 -1.89
N TRP A 184 1.95 23.94 -2.72
CA TRP A 184 0.76 23.62 -3.52
C TRP A 184 1.03 22.51 -4.54
N LEU A 185 2.15 22.60 -5.27
CA LEU A 185 2.56 21.58 -6.23
C LEU A 185 2.89 20.24 -5.54
N ASN A 186 3.61 20.28 -4.41
CA ASN A 186 3.89 19.09 -3.61
C ASN A 186 2.61 18.42 -3.08
N LEU A 187 1.61 19.22 -2.67
CA LEU A 187 0.31 18.72 -2.27
C LEU A 187 -0.41 18.03 -3.43
N ILE A 188 -0.37 18.62 -4.63
CA ILE A 188 -0.95 18.02 -5.84
C ILE A 188 -0.28 16.67 -6.14
N ASP A 189 1.04 16.57 -6.06
CA ASP A 189 1.76 15.31 -6.29
C ASP A 189 1.37 14.22 -5.27
N GLN A 190 1.18 14.61 -4.00
CA GLN A 190 0.69 13.69 -2.96
C GLN A 190 -0.73 13.21 -3.25
N ILE A 191 -1.61 14.11 -3.71
CA ILE A 191 -2.98 13.78 -4.10
C ILE A 191 -2.96 12.86 -5.33
N GLU A 192 -2.19 13.17 -6.38
CA GLU A 192 -2.03 12.32 -7.57
C GLU A 192 -1.62 10.90 -7.17
N SER A 193 -0.58 10.77 -6.32
CA SER A 193 -0.10 9.47 -5.84
C SER A 193 -1.17 8.70 -5.05
N HIS A 194 -1.90 9.38 -4.17
CA HIS A 194 -2.96 8.76 -3.38
C HIS A 194 -4.13 8.28 -4.26
N LEU A 195 -4.63 9.13 -5.16
CA LEU A 195 -5.74 8.78 -6.04
C LEU A 195 -5.37 7.66 -7.02
N SER A 196 -4.15 7.71 -7.55
CA SER A 196 -3.57 6.67 -8.41
C SER A 196 -3.55 5.30 -7.73
N MET A 197 -3.27 5.25 -6.42
CA MET A 197 -3.28 4.03 -5.61
C MET A 197 -4.69 3.60 -5.23
N VAL A 198 -5.55 4.53 -4.85
CA VAL A 198 -6.85 4.21 -4.25
C VAL A 198 -7.87 3.74 -5.28
N PHE A 199 -7.83 4.36 -6.47
CA PHE A 199 -8.74 4.07 -7.58
C PHE A 199 -8.07 3.24 -8.68
N HIS A 200 -6.89 2.65 -8.42
CA HIS A 200 -6.08 2.01 -9.46
C HIS A 200 -6.87 1.01 -10.33
N ARG A 201 -7.70 0.16 -9.72
CA ARG A 201 -8.53 -0.83 -10.44
C ARG A 201 -9.61 -0.20 -11.32
N TYR A 202 -10.14 0.96 -10.93
CA TYR A 202 -11.06 1.72 -11.78
C TYR A 202 -10.33 2.35 -12.97
N LEU A 203 -9.11 2.84 -12.74
CA LEU A 203 -8.27 3.55 -13.71
C LEU A 203 -7.56 2.61 -14.71
N GLU A 204 -7.46 1.31 -14.41
CA GLU A 204 -6.89 0.30 -15.31
C GLU A 204 -7.66 0.18 -16.63
N ILE A 205 -8.98 0.46 -16.61
CA ILE A 205 -9.85 0.42 -17.79
C ILE A 205 -10.32 1.86 -18.07
N LYS A 206 -9.83 2.47 -19.14
CA LYS A 206 -10.09 3.90 -19.45
C LYS A 206 -11.57 4.21 -19.61
N GLU A 207 -12.33 3.29 -20.20
CA GLU A 207 -13.78 3.41 -20.41
C GLU A 207 -14.57 3.36 -19.10
N LYS A 208 -13.97 2.81 -18.04
CA LYS A 208 -14.58 2.70 -16.73
C LYS A 208 -14.44 3.99 -15.92
N LEU A 209 -13.22 4.53 -15.84
CA LEU A 209 -12.98 5.78 -15.14
C LEU A 209 -11.70 6.45 -15.62
N THR A 210 -11.80 7.74 -15.92
CA THR A 210 -10.66 8.64 -16.13
C THR A 210 -10.72 9.77 -15.11
N ILE A 211 -9.68 9.89 -14.28
CA ILE A 211 -9.48 11.02 -13.37
C ILE A 211 -8.36 11.89 -13.93
N ARG A 212 -8.58 13.20 -14.02
CA ARG A 212 -7.57 14.17 -14.44
C ARG A 212 -7.31 15.19 -13.35
N ILE A 213 -6.06 15.63 -13.23
CA ILE A 213 -5.67 16.76 -12.40
C ILE A 213 -5.14 17.84 -13.35
N ASN A 214 -5.76 19.02 -13.36
CA ASN A 214 -5.42 20.14 -14.24
C ASN A 214 -5.26 19.71 -15.71
N GLY A 215 -6.19 18.86 -16.19
CA GLY A 215 -6.21 18.35 -17.57
C GLY A 215 -5.30 17.14 -17.85
N LYS A 216 -4.43 16.72 -16.92
CA LYS A 216 -3.57 15.55 -17.07
C LYS A 216 -4.20 14.31 -16.42
N ALA A 217 -4.39 13.24 -17.19
CA ALA A 217 -4.87 11.97 -16.66
C ALA A 217 -3.87 11.32 -15.71
N ILE A 218 -4.33 10.89 -14.54
CA ILE A 218 -3.52 10.14 -13.57
C ILE A 218 -3.41 8.68 -14.01
N LYS A 219 -2.31 8.02 -13.66
CA LYS A 219 -2.07 6.62 -14.02
C LYS A 219 -2.41 5.70 -12.85
N PRO A 220 -2.98 4.50 -13.08
CA PRO A 220 -3.17 3.52 -12.01
C PRO A 220 -1.83 3.12 -11.40
N TRP A 221 -1.80 2.95 -10.08
CA TRP A 221 -0.68 2.35 -9.37
C TRP A 221 -1.08 0.98 -8.82
N ASP A 222 -0.61 -0.10 -9.47
CA ASP A 222 -0.88 -1.47 -9.03
C ASP A 222 0.08 -1.90 -7.90
N PRO A 223 -0.40 -2.10 -6.65
CA PRO A 223 0.42 -2.55 -5.54
C PRO A 223 0.93 -4.00 -5.67
N PHE A 224 0.39 -4.77 -6.62
CA PHE A 224 0.67 -6.20 -6.78
C PHE A 224 1.67 -6.49 -7.91
N PHE A 225 2.06 -5.49 -8.70
CA PHE A 225 3.01 -5.65 -9.80
C PHE A 225 2.58 -6.77 -10.77
N SER A 226 1.28 -6.78 -11.08
CA SER A 226 0.61 -7.80 -11.89
C SER A 226 1.19 -7.84 -13.30
N GLY A 227 1.38 -9.05 -13.84
CA GLY A 227 1.95 -9.25 -15.17
C GLY A 227 3.47 -9.04 -15.27
N HIS A 228 4.16 -8.58 -14.23
CA HIS A 228 5.61 -8.38 -14.30
C HIS A 228 6.38 -9.72 -14.44
N PRO A 229 7.28 -9.89 -15.43
CA PRO A 229 7.96 -11.16 -15.70
C PRO A 229 8.76 -11.72 -14.53
N SER A 230 9.35 -10.84 -13.70
CA SER A 230 10.13 -11.24 -12.53
C SER A 230 9.30 -11.44 -11.26
N LYS A 231 7.96 -11.40 -11.33
CA LYS A 231 7.09 -11.62 -10.17
C LYS A 231 7.25 -13.06 -9.69
N PRO A 232 7.79 -13.29 -8.47
CA PRO A 232 8.11 -14.64 -8.03
C PRO A 232 6.90 -15.55 -7.83
N TRP A 233 5.78 -14.98 -7.35
CA TRP A 233 4.61 -15.77 -6.98
C TRP A 233 3.34 -14.94 -6.77
N ASN A 234 2.21 -15.52 -7.16
CA ASN A 234 0.88 -15.21 -6.65
C ASN A 234 0.08 -16.49 -6.43
N SER A 235 -0.86 -16.47 -5.49
CA SER A 235 -1.81 -17.58 -5.32
C SER A 235 -2.95 -17.48 -6.34
N PRO A 236 -3.69 -18.58 -6.59
CA PRO A 236 -5.05 -18.47 -7.12
C PRO A 236 -5.92 -17.60 -6.20
N VAL A 237 -6.96 -16.99 -6.77
CA VAL A 237 -8.03 -16.34 -5.99
C VAL A 237 -8.77 -17.40 -5.19
N GLN A 238 -8.94 -17.16 -3.89
CA GLN A 238 -9.60 -18.09 -2.98
C GLN A 238 -10.79 -17.42 -2.29
N PRO A 239 -12.01 -17.97 -2.41
CA PRO A 239 -13.16 -17.46 -1.67
C PRO A 239 -13.13 -17.93 -0.21
N PHE A 240 -13.64 -17.13 0.70
CA PHE A 240 -13.94 -17.60 2.05
C PHE A 240 -15.26 -18.38 2.04
N LYS A 241 -15.19 -19.71 2.02
CA LYS A 241 -16.38 -20.58 1.99
C LYS A 241 -17.31 -20.17 0.82
N ASN A 242 -18.62 -20.08 1.07
CA ASN A 242 -19.63 -19.64 0.10
C ASN A 242 -19.98 -18.15 0.25
N THR A 243 -18.98 -17.30 0.51
CA THR A 243 -19.17 -15.84 0.63
C THR A 243 -18.55 -15.12 -0.57
N GLN A 244 -18.87 -13.82 -0.72
CA GLN A 244 -18.26 -12.94 -1.72
C GLN A 244 -16.88 -12.38 -1.30
N ILE A 245 -16.30 -12.90 -0.22
CA ILE A 245 -14.98 -12.49 0.24
C ILE A 245 -13.93 -13.29 -0.50
N GLU A 246 -13.03 -12.61 -1.19
CA GLU A 246 -11.98 -13.24 -1.99
C GLU A 246 -10.59 -12.75 -1.57
N ILE A 247 -9.63 -13.67 -1.52
CA ILE A 247 -8.24 -13.36 -1.20
C ILE A 247 -7.30 -13.80 -2.33
N GLU A 248 -6.33 -12.95 -2.66
CA GLU A 248 -5.21 -13.30 -3.53
C GLU A 248 -3.91 -12.84 -2.87
N CYS A 249 -2.94 -13.75 -2.77
CA CYS A 249 -1.65 -13.47 -2.14
C CYS A 249 -0.61 -13.22 -3.22
N HIS A 250 0.27 -12.25 -3.01
CA HIS A 250 1.33 -11.89 -3.94
C HIS A 250 2.65 -11.68 -3.21
N VAL A 251 3.73 -12.07 -3.88
CA VAL A 251 5.10 -11.74 -3.47
C VAL A 251 5.73 -10.94 -4.60
N LEU A 252 6.24 -9.75 -4.29
CA LEU A 252 6.87 -8.87 -5.26
C LEU A 252 8.31 -9.30 -5.58
N PRO A 253 8.85 -8.89 -6.76
CA PRO A 253 10.26 -9.10 -7.09
C PRO A 253 11.20 -8.46 -6.06
N HIS A 254 12.38 -9.05 -5.88
CA HIS A 254 13.47 -8.40 -5.14
C HIS A 254 13.99 -7.19 -5.94
N LYS A 255 14.57 -6.18 -5.26
CA LYS A 255 15.07 -4.95 -5.89
C LYS A 255 16.05 -5.20 -7.03
N ASP A 256 16.87 -6.27 -6.94
CA ASP A 256 17.86 -6.64 -7.96
C ASP A 256 17.23 -7.13 -9.27
N ARG A 257 15.91 -7.37 -9.28
CA ARG A 257 15.14 -7.76 -10.46
C ARG A 257 14.32 -6.60 -11.04
N LEU A 258 14.50 -5.39 -10.53
CA LEU A 258 13.77 -4.19 -10.92
C LEU A 258 14.73 -3.13 -11.44
N THR A 259 14.31 -2.40 -12.46
CA THR A 259 14.97 -1.16 -12.86
C THR A 259 14.79 -0.08 -11.79
N ALA A 260 15.62 0.97 -11.82
CA ALA A 260 15.49 2.10 -10.89
C ALA A 260 14.09 2.76 -10.96
N GLN A 261 13.50 2.84 -12.16
CA GLN A 261 12.17 3.39 -12.35
C GLN A 261 11.08 2.48 -11.74
N GLU A 262 11.15 1.18 -11.99
CA GLU A 262 10.23 0.20 -11.39
C GLU A 262 10.33 0.17 -9.87
N LEU A 263 11.56 0.28 -9.33
CA LEU A 263 11.80 0.33 -7.89
C LEU A 263 11.14 1.56 -7.25
N LYS A 264 11.25 2.72 -7.90
CA LYS A 264 10.61 3.97 -7.46
C LYS A 264 9.08 3.90 -7.54
N ILE A 265 8.54 3.28 -8.60
CA ILE A 265 7.09 3.08 -8.73
C ILE A 265 6.60 2.13 -7.63
N ALA A 266 7.21 0.96 -7.47
CA ALA A 266 6.78 -0.06 -6.51
C ALA A 266 6.92 0.36 -5.03
N GLU A 267 7.71 1.38 -4.75
CA GLU A 267 7.82 2.00 -3.42
C GLU A 267 6.47 2.54 -2.91
N GLY A 268 5.66 3.08 -3.82
CA GLY A 268 4.37 3.71 -3.50
C GLY A 268 4.50 4.96 -2.61
N PRO A 269 3.38 5.57 -2.21
CA PRO A 269 3.35 6.87 -1.53
C PRO A 269 4.07 6.94 -0.18
N ASN A 270 4.15 5.81 0.55
CA ASN A 270 4.63 5.77 1.92
C ASN A 270 5.91 4.92 2.12
N GLY A 271 6.57 4.51 1.04
CA GLY A 271 7.76 3.67 1.12
C GLY A 271 7.47 2.17 1.11
N TRP A 272 8.45 1.37 0.66
CA TRP A 272 8.36 -0.09 0.50
C TRP A 272 7.85 -0.84 1.74
N ILE A 273 8.37 -0.48 2.91
CA ILE A 273 7.99 -1.12 4.18
C ILE A 273 6.53 -0.86 4.49
N ALA A 274 6.04 0.36 4.25
CA ALA A 274 4.68 0.76 4.55
C ALA A 274 3.65 0.04 3.65
N GLN A 275 4.06 -0.43 2.48
CA GLN A 275 3.18 -1.08 1.51
C GLN A 275 2.96 -2.58 1.78
N GLN A 276 3.52 -3.17 2.83
CA GLN A 276 3.32 -4.60 3.08
C GLN A 276 1.97 -4.95 3.72
N GLY A 277 1.50 -6.16 3.44
CA GLY A 277 0.32 -6.75 4.08
C GLY A 277 -0.94 -6.71 3.22
N PHE A 278 -2.09 -6.59 3.88
CA PHE A 278 -3.40 -6.60 3.25
C PHE A 278 -3.73 -5.27 2.57
N TYR A 279 -4.31 -5.40 1.38
CA TYR A 279 -4.96 -4.39 0.59
C TYR A 279 -6.44 -4.76 0.53
N VAL A 280 -7.26 -4.08 1.34
CA VAL A 280 -8.68 -4.40 1.48
C VAL A 280 -9.47 -3.55 0.51
N TYR A 281 -10.19 -4.19 -0.40
CA TYR A 281 -11.03 -3.56 -1.41
C TYR A 281 -12.50 -3.79 -1.09
N ARG A 282 -13.30 -2.79 -1.42
CA ARG A 282 -14.76 -2.89 -1.44
C ARG A 282 -15.23 -2.30 -2.74
N ASN A 283 -15.90 -3.10 -3.58
CA ASN A 283 -16.28 -2.70 -4.93
C ASN A 283 -15.09 -2.08 -5.70
N GLU A 284 -13.92 -2.71 -5.70
CA GLU A 284 -12.69 -2.23 -6.37
C GLU A 284 -12.06 -0.95 -5.82
N ARG A 285 -12.76 -0.21 -4.95
CA ARG A 285 -12.20 0.90 -4.17
C ARG A 285 -11.30 0.36 -3.06
N LEU A 286 -10.02 0.74 -3.08
CA LEU A 286 -9.09 0.37 -2.02
C LEU A 286 -9.42 1.11 -0.72
N ILE A 287 -9.79 0.40 0.34
CA ILE A 287 -10.08 0.96 1.65
C ILE A 287 -8.79 1.03 2.47
N VAL A 288 -8.09 -0.08 2.62
CA VAL A 288 -6.86 -0.16 3.42
C VAL A 288 -5.69 -0.52 2.54
N ALA A 289 -4.65 0.33 2.48
CA ALA A 289 -3.42 0.10 1.74
C ALA A 289 -2.30 -0.41 2.67
N GLY A 290 -1.92 -1.68 2.53
CA GLY A 290 -0.79 -2.28 3.24
C GLY A 290 -0.95 -2.28 4.77
N SER A 291 -1.74 -3.19 5.33
CA SER A 291 -1.89 -3.37 6.78
C SER A 291 -1.88 -4.84 7.18
N TRP A 292 -1.36 -5.17 8.36
CA TRP A 292 -1.51 -6.51 8.93
C TRP A 292 -2.82 -6.70 9.72
N LEU A 293 -3.72 -5.69 9.68
CA LEU A 293 -5.06 -5.73 10.27
C LEU A 293 -5.11 -6.05 11.77
N GLY A 294 -3.99 -5.81 12.49
CA GLY A 294 -3.84 -6.20 13.90
C GLY A 294 -3.82 -7.72 14.14
N LEU A 295 -3.67 -8.52 13.09
CA LEU A 295 -3.57 -9.98 13.18
C LEU A 295 -2.23 -10.38 13.83
N LYS A 296 -2.23 -11.58 14.42
CA LYS A 296 -1.11 -12.15 15.17
C LYS A 296 -0.60 -13.41 14.48
N SER A 297 0.69 -13.71 14.65
CA SER A 297 1.27 -14.97 14.19
C SER A 297 0.68 -16.16 14.95
N SER A 298 0.65 -17.32 14.29
CA SER A 298 0.27 -18.58 14.93
C SER A 298 1.28 -18.98 16.02
N ASP A 299 2.57 -18.68 15.82
CA ASP A 299 3.67 -19.03 16.73
C ASP A 299 3.77 -18.10 17.97
N SER A 300 3.19 -16.90 17.91
CA SER A 300 3.21 -15.94 19.00
C SER A 300 1.87 -15.20 19.12
N GLN A 301 1.00 -15.72 19.99
CA GLN A 301 -0.29 -15.07 20.31
C GLN A 301 -0.15 -13.76 21.11
N ARG A 302 1.08 -13.38 21.48
CA ARG A 302 1.33 -12.20 22.32
C ARG A 302 1.50 -10.92 21.50
N LYS A 303 2.02 -10.97 20.27
CA LYS A 303 2.32 -9.75 19.49
C LYS A 303 1.69 -9.79 18.09
N ALA A 304 1.02 -8.70 17.72
CA ALA A 304 0.54 -8.49 16.36
C ALA A 304 1.73 -8.34 15.39
N TRP A 305 1.52 -8.71 14.13
CA TRP A 305 2.50 -8.44 13.09
C TRP A 305 2.73 -6.94 12.92
N VAL A 306 4.00 -6.57 12.85
CA VAL A 306 4.44 -5.21 12.54
C VAL A 306 5.04 -5.22 11.14
N LYS A 307 5.07 -4.05 10.50
CA LYS A 307 5.75 -3.87 9.23
C LYS A 307 7.26 -3.90 9.45
N ASP A 308 7.95 -4.71 8.67
CA ASP A 308 9.40 -4.90 8.77
C ASP A 308 10.05 -5.04 7.38
N GLU A 309 11.38 -4.94 7.33
CA GLU A 309 12.14 -4.98 6.08
C GLU A 309 12.07 -6.34 5.37
N ILE A 310 12.08 -7.43 6.15
CA ILE A 310 12.18 -8.80 5.64
C ILE A 310 10.89 -9.24 4.91
N HIS A 311 9.75 -8.68 5.31
CA HIS A 311 8.45 -8.98 4.71
C HIS A 311 7.94 -7.90 3.76
N LYS A 312 8.76 -6.91 3.41
CA LYS A 312 8.35 -5.77 2.57
C LYS A 312 7.84 -6.14 1.17
N LEU A 313 8.11 -7.38 0.71
CA LEU A 313 7.64 -7.91 -0.58
C LEU A 313 6.25 -8.56 -0.51
N ALA A 314 5.68 -8.74 0.68
CA ALA A 314 4.37 -9.38 0.84
C ALA A 314 3.23 -8.40 0.53
N ARG A 315 2.30 -8.80 -0.34
CA ARG A 315 1.08 -8.07 -0.67
C ARG A 315 -0.09 -9.05 -0.69
N ILE A 316 -1.23 -8.69 -0.10
CA ILE A 316 -2.40 -9.57 -0.04
C ILE A 316 -3.61 -8.79 -0.47
N ARG A 317 -4.20 -9.12 -1.61
CA ARG A 317 -5.48 -8.56 -2.05
C ARG A 317 -6.60 -9.24 -1.28
N LEU A 318 -7.51 -8.44 -0.72
CA LEU A 318 -8.70 -8.93 -0.04
C LEU A 318 -9.91 -8.13 -0.50
N ASP A 319 -10.82 -8.77 -1.21
CA ASP A 319 -12.07 -8.18 -1.67
C ASP A 319 -13.19 -8.52 -0.68
N ILE A 320 -13.97 -7.51 -0.26
CA ILE A 320 -15.13 -7.66 0.61
C ILE A 320 -16.37 -6.99 -0.02
N PRO A 321 -17.57 -7.54 0.21
CA PRO A 321 -18.81 -6.90 -0.23
C PRO A 321 -19.17 -5.69 0.66
N ASN A 322 -19.90 -4.73 0.10
CA ASN A 322 -20.30 -3.50 0.82
C ASN A 322 -21.27 -3.73 1.99
N THR A 323 -21.96 -4.88 2.01
CA THR A 323 -22.85 -5.29 3.10
C THR A 323 -22.12 -5.49 4.42
N MET A 324 -20.80 -5.64 4.39
CA MET A 324 -19.99 -5.99 5.54
C MET A 324 -19.31 -4.81 6.25
N ASP A 325 -19.50 -3.55 5.86
CA ASP A 325 -18.73 -2.44 6.47
C ASP A 325 -18.92 -2.34 8.00
N LYS A 326 -20.12 -2.62 8.51
CA LYS A 326 -20.41 -2.62 9.96
C LYS A 326 -19.62 -3.69 10.68
N GLU A 327 -19.52 -4.86 10.07
CA GLU A 327 -18.83 -6.02 10.63
C GLU A 327 -17.31 -5.83 10.63
N TRP A 328 -16.80 -5.11 9.63
CA TRP A 328 -15.40 -4.74 9.47
C TRP A 328 -15.00 -3.47 10.23
N GLU A 329 -15.93 -2.85 10.96
CA GLU A 329 -15.75 -1.58 11.68
C GLU A 329 -15.10 -0.49 10.80
N ILE A 330 -15.49 -0.40 9.52
CA ILE A 330 -14.91 0.58 8.60
C ILE A 330 -15.32 2.00 9.06
N ASP A 331 -14.31 2.83 9.35
CA ASP A 331 -14.54 4.21 9.79
C ASP A 331 -14.96 5.13 8.64
N ILE A 332 -15.49 6.31 8.97
CA ILE A 332 -15.96 7.29 7.98
C ILE A 332 -14.85 7.67 6.98
N ARG A 333 -13.60 7.70 7.45
CA ARG A 333 -12.40 8.00 6.66
C ARG A 333 -11.94 6.83 5.78
N LYS A 334 -12.54 5.66 5.93
CA LYS A 334 -12.16 4.43 5.23
C LYS A 334 -10.67 4.07 5.44
N ALA A 335 -10.10 4.44 6.58
CA ALA A 335 -8.68 4.33 6.86
C ALA A 335 -8.34 3.11 7.73
N VAL A 336 -9.32 2.57 8.45
CA VAL A 336 -9.17 1.42 9.33
C VAL A 336 -10.21 0.36 8.99
N ALA A 337 -9.77 -0.89 8.86
CA ALA A 337 -10.63 -2.05 8.75
C ALA A 337 -10.16 -3.10 9.76
N ARG A 338 -11.12 -3.66 10.52
CA ARG A 338 -10.86 -4.69 11.53
C ARG A 338 -11.60 -5.96 11.16
N PRO A 339 -10.88 -7.08 10.93
CA PRO A 339 -11.53 -8.30 10.48
C PRO A 339 -12.40 -8.91 11.59
N PRO A 340 -13.63 -9.34 11.24
CA PRO A 340 -14.49 -10.15 12.09
C PRO A 340 -13.77 -11.37 12.65
N VAL A 341 -14.14 -11.79 13.86
CA VAL A 341 -13.43 -12.84 14.61
C VAL A 341 -13.32 -14.14 13.81
N TYR A 342 -14.38 -14.55 13.10
CA TYR A 342 -14.38 -15.80 12.34
C TYR A 342 -13.46 -15.78 11.11
N LEU A 343 -13.08 -14.60 10.60
CA LEU A 343 -12.14 -14.47 9.47
C LEU A 343 -10.68 -14.48 9.93
N ARG A 344 -10.40 -14.07 11.17
CA ARG A 344 -9.02 -13.83 11.65
C ARG A 344 -8.09 -15.01 11.44
N LYS A 345 -8.53 -16.24 11.73
CA LYS A 345 -7.71 -17.45 11.56
C LYS A 345 -7.39 -17.74 10.09
N TRP A 346 -8.37 -17.56 9.21
CA TRP A 346 -8.22 -17.76 7.78
C TRP A 346 -7.29 -16.71 7.16
N LEU A 347 -7.50 -15.43 7.50
CA LEU A 347 -6.62 -14.33 7.06
C LEU A 347 -5.20 -14.50 7.59
N ALA A 348 -5.04 -14.85 8.87
CA ALA A 348 -3.72 -15.09 9.46
C ALA A 348 -2.95 -16.20 8.75
N SER A 349 -3.61 -17.31 8.38
CA SER A 349 -2.98 -18.40 7.64
C SER A 349 -2.42 -17.94 6.27
N HIS A 350 -3.19 -17.14 5.53
CA HIS A 350 -2.75 -16.58 4.25
C HIS A 350 -1.61 -15.56 4.42
N ALA A 351 -1.71 -14.71 5.43
CA ALA A 351 -0.67 -13.75 5.76
C ALA A 351 0.65 -14.43 6.12
N GLU A 352 0.61 -15.48 6.95
CA GLU A 352 1.80 -16.22 7.35
C GLU A 352 2.45 -16.94 6.17
N ASN A 353 1.65 -17.57 5.30
CA ASN A 353 2.16 -18.18 4.08
C ASN A 353 2.86 -17.16 3.17
N THR A 354 2.22 -16.02 2.95
CA THR A 354 2.73 -14.94 2.10
C THR A 354 4.00 -14.33 2.68
N ARG A 355 4.03 -14.07 3.99
CA ARG A 355 5.21 -13.59 4.72
C ARG A 355 6.38 -14.55 4.58
N ASN A 356 6.16 -15.85 4.78
CA ASN A 356 7.20 -16.87 4.65
C ASN A 356 7.79 -16.92 3.23
N ARG A 357 6.96 -16.80 2.20
CA ARG A 357 7.41 -16.73 0.80
C ARG A 357 8.18 -15.43 0.51
N ALA A 358 7.66 -14.29 0.95
CA ALA A 358 8.33 -12.99 0.80
C ALA A 358 9.72 -12.99 1.46
N ARG A 359 9.83 -13.53 2.69
CA ARG A 359 11.10 -13.68 3.39
C ARG A 359 12.09 -14.54 2.60
N LYS A 360 11.65 -15.65 1.99
CA LYS A 360 12.53 -16.50 1.16
C LYS A 360 13.02 -15.75 -0.08
N VAL A 361 12.14 -14.99 -0.76
CA VAL A 361 12.55 -14.17 -1.91
C VAL A 361 13.53 -13.08 -1.50
N PHE A 362 13.30 -12.43 -0.36
CA PHE A 362 14.16 -11.38 0.18
C PHE A 362 15.56 -11.91 0.52
N ILE A 363 15.65 -13.05 1.22
CA ILE A 363 16.94 -13.67 1.57
C ILE A 363 17.67 -14.18 0.32
N ASN A 364 16.95 -14.83 -0.60
CA ASN A 364 17.54 -15.47 -1.78
C ASN A 364 17.65 -14.52 -2.98
N ARG A 365 17.49 -13.19 -2.80
CA ARG A 365 17.56 -12.15 -3.83
C ARG A 365 16.80 -12.48 -5.13
N GLY A 366 15.65 -13.14 -5.01
CA GLY A 366 14.86 -13.54 -6.18
C GLY A 366 15.42 -14.71 -7.00
N GLN A 367 16.20 -15.61 -6.42
CA GLN A 367 16.60 -16.91 -7.03
C GLN A 367 15.51 -18.00 -6.91
N ILE A 368 14.27 -17.66 -6.57
CA ILE A 368 13.15 -18.61 -6.64
C ILE A 368 12.59 -18.60 -8.07
N THR A 369 13.39 -19.07 -9.01
CA THR A 369 12.94 -19.44 -10.35
C THR A 369 13.63 -20.75 -10.71
N GLN A 370 12.83 -21.82 -10.80
CA GLN A 370 13.15 -23.12 -11.42
C GLN A 370 14.16 -24.09 -10.75
N THR A 371 14.29 -24.13 -9.42
CA THR A 371 15.03 -25.22 -8.74
C THR A 371 14.19 -26.03 -7.75
N THR A 372 12.89 -26.21 -8.03
CA THR A 372 12.06 -27.23 -7.37
C THR A 372 12.12 -28.60 -8.06
N ILE A 373 13.24 -28.95 -8.70
CA ILE A 373 13.44 -30.30 -9.29
C ILE A 373 14.59 -31.07 -8.66
N ASP A 374 15.65 -30.46 -8.14
CA ASP A 374 16.71 -31.23 -7.48
C ASP A 374 16.72 -31.01 -5.96
N LYS A 375 16.41 -32.08 -5.23
CA LYS A 375 16.63 -32.23 -3.78
C LYS A 375 18.12 -32.27 -3.42
N THR A 376 18.98 -31.52 -4.10
CA THR A 376 20.40 -31.43 -3.74
C THR A 376 20.57 -30.31 -2.73
N GLU A 377 20.76 -30.72 -1.47
CA GLU A 377 21.07 -29.83 -0.36
C GLU A 377 22.39 -29.09 -0.66
N VAL A 378 22.31 -27.78 -0.88
CA VAL A 378 23.50 -26.94 -1.11
C VAL A 378 24.31 -26.92 0.18
N LYS A 379 25.58 -27.32 0.11
CA LYS A 379 26.50 -27.29 1.25
C LYS A 379 26.86 -25.85 1.58
N GLN A 380 26.55 -25.43 2.79
CA GLN A 380 26.85 -24.09 3.31
C GLN A 380 28.13 -24.12 4.14
N ALA A 381 28.93 -23.05 4.05
CA ALA A 381 30.14 -22.91 4.88
C ALA A 381 29.82 -22.58 6.34
N TRP A 382 28.60 -22.11 6.65
CA TRP A 382 28.16 -21.72 7.98
C TRP A 382 26.94 -22.52 8.43
N LYS A 383 26.94 -22.97 9.68
CA LYS A 383 25.83 -23.65 10.36
C LYS A 383 25.37 -22.82 11.54
N ALA A 384 24.06 -22.67 11.69
CA ALA A 384 23.46 -22.06 12.89
C ALA A 384 23.22 -23.14 13.95
N GLU A 385 23.90 -23.04 15.09
CA GLU A 385 23.64 -23.88 16.26
C GLU A 385 22.72 -23.14 17.23
N HIS A 386 21.59 -23.77 17.56
CA HIS A 386 20.62 -23.25 18.51
C HIS A 386 20.83 -23.90 19.88
N SER A 387 20.92 -23.08 20.93
CA SER A 387 21.02 -23.52 22.32
C SER A 387 20.01 -22.76 23.20
N LYS A 388 19.83 -23.22 24.45
CA LYS A 388 18.99 -22.49 25.44
C LYS A 388 19.48 -21.07 25.72
N ASN A 389 20.77 -20.80 25.50
CA ASN A 389 21.41 -19.51 25.77
C ASN A 389 21.52 -18.62 24.52
N GLY A 390 20.91 -19.01 23.40
CA GLY A 390 20.92 -18.27 22.15
C GLY A 390 21.46 -19.08 20.96
N MET A 391 21.62 -18.38 19.84
CA MET A 391 22.09 -18.93 18.58
C MET A 391 23.54 -18.51 18.34
N ARG A 392 24.36 -19.39 17.78
CA ARG A 392 25.72 -19.08 17.31
C ARG A 392 25.92 -19.62 15.90
N TYR A 393 26.84 -19.01 15.16
CA TYR A 393 27.22 -19.47 13.83
C TYR A 393 28.58 -20.16 13.92
N LYS A 394 28.66 -21.37 13.37
CA LYS A 394 29.90 -22.15 13.26
C LYS A 394 30.23 -22.43 11.82
N ILE A 395 31.51 -22.58 11.54
CA ILE A 395 32.00 -22.98 10.23
C ILE A 395 31.79 -24.49 10.09
N ASP A 396 31.21 -24.90 8.96
CA ASP A 396 31.05 -26.31 8.65
C ASP A 396 32.38 -26.92 8.22
N LEU A 397 32.99 -27.71 9.10
CA LEU A 397 34.26 -28.38 8.80
C LEU A 397 34.12 -29.45 7.71
N ASP A 398 32.91 -29.94 7.44
CA ASP A 398 32.63 -30.87 6.35
C ASP A 398 32.46 -30.18 4.99
N HIS A 399 32.44 -28.84 4.98
CA HIS A 399 32.36 -28.05 3.75
C HIS A 399 33.54 -28.40 2.82
N PRO A 400 33.32 -28.70 1.52
CA PRO A 400 34.33 -29.32 0.67
C PRO A 400 35.66 -28.55 0.60
N VAL A 401 35.59 -27.21 0.56
CA VAL A 401 36.76 -26.33 0.54
C VAL A 401 37.51 -26.38 1.87
N ILE A 402 36.81 -26.27 2.99
CA ILE A 402 37.41 -26.20 4.33
C ILE A 402 38.03 -27.57 4.66
N ASN A 403 37.28 -28.65 4.45
CA ASN A 403 37.75 -30.01 4.63
C ASN A 403 38.99 -30.31 3.77
N SER A 404 39.04 -29.79 2.52
CA SER A 404 40.21 -29.99 1.65
C SER A 404 41.49 -29.38 2.21
N VAL A 405 41.40 -28.23 2.89
CA VAL A 405 42.55 -27.58 3.53
C VAL A 405 42.91 -28.30 4.81
N LEU A 406 41.93 -28.62 5.65
CA LEU A 406 42.17 -29.31 6.93
C LEU A 406 42.90 -30.64 6.73
N ASN A 407 42.52 -31.44 5.73
CA ASN A 407 43.16 -32.74 5.47
C ASN A 407 44.60 -32.64 4.97
N LYS A 408 45.01 -31.49 4.40
CA LYS A 408 46.40 -31.26 3.96
C LYS A 408 47.30 -30.71 5.06
N SER A 409 46.72 -30.29 6.17
CA SER A 409 47.39 -29.42 7.13
C SER A 409 47.96 -30.18 8.32
N GLU A 410 48.48 -31.41 8.11
CA GLU A 410 48.89 -32.37 9.14
C GLU A 410 49.35 -31.74 10.46
N ASN A 411 50.48 -31.02 10.44
CA ASN A 411 51.09 -30.42 11.63
C ASN A 411 50.50 -29.06 12.08
N LEU A 412 49.60 -28.46 11.29
CA LEU A 412 48.98 -27.15 11.54
C LEU A 412 47.47 -27.25 11.88
N LEU A 413 46.95 -28.47 12.00
CA LEU A 413 45.53 -28.69 12.21
C LEU A 413 44.99 -28.05 13.51
N PRO A 414 45.69 -28.10 14.67
CA PRO A 414 45.25 -27.42 15.89
C PRO A 414 45.15 -25.90 15.72
N GLU A 415 46.15 -25.28 15.09
CA GLU A 415 46.24 -23.84 14.86
C GLU A 415 45.15 -23.37 13.90
N LEU A 416 44.87 -24.12 12.83
CA LEU A 416 43.78 -23.82 11.89
C LEU A 416 42.42 -23.89 12.56
N LYS A 417 42.17 -24.91 13.39
CA LYS A 417 40.91 -25.02 14.14
C LYS A 417 40.75 -23.85 15.11
N LEU A 418 41.84 -23.42 15.77
CA LEU A 418 41.83 -22.25 16.64
C LEU A 418 41.50 -20.97 15.84
N MET A 419 42.12 -20.77 14.68
CA MET A 419 41.85 -19.64 13.80
C MET A 419 40.38 -19.59 13.38
N LEU A 420 39.83 -20.70 12.89
CA LEU A 420 38.42 -20.79 12.51
C LEU A 420 37.51 -20.48 13.71
N ARG A 421 37.86 -20.97 14.91
CA ARG A 421 37.10 -20.72 16.13
C ARG A 421 37.06 -19.24 16.52
N VAL A 422 38.15 -18.51 16.33
CA VAL A 422 38.19 -17.04 16.54
C VAL A 422 37.27 -16.34 15.54
N ILE A 423 37.29 -16.74 14.26
CA ILE A 423 36.41 -16.18 13.23
C ILE A 423 34.93 -16.42 13.60
N GLU A 424 34.57 -17.63 14.04
CA GLU A 424 33.22 -17.96 14.50
C GLU A 424 32.72 -17.07 15.65
N GLU A 425 33.58 -16.79 16.65
CA GLU A 425 33.20 -16.00 17.83
C GLU A 425 33.22 -14.49 17.59
N THR A 426 33.77 -14.04 16.45
CA THR A 426 33.89 -12.62 16.10
C THR A 426 32.93 -12.16 15.01
N VAL A 427 32.01 -13.04 14.55
CA VAL A 427 31.01 -12.68 13.53
C VAL A 427 30.19 -11.47 14.00
N PRO A 428 30.23 -10.32 13.28
CA PRO A 428 29.66 -9.07 13.77
C PRO A 428 28.16 -8.98 13.49
N VAL A 429 27.37 -9.94 13.99
CA VAL A 429 25.93 -10.10 13.69
C VAL A 429 25.13 -8.82 13.99
N GLN A 430 25.39 -8.18 15.14
CA GLN A 430 24.69 -6.95 15.53
C GLN A 430 25.00 -5.80 14.57
N ARG A 431 26.26 -5.66 14.15
CA ARG A 431 26.68 -4.61 13.23
C ARG A 431 26.08 -4.82 11.84
N ILE A 432 26.10 -6.06 11.34
CA ILE A 432 25.44 -6.42 10.07
C ILE A 432 23.95 -6.04 10.10
N TRP A 433 23.26 -6.33 11.20
CA TRP A 433 21.84 -5.99 11.35
C TRP A 433 21.60 -4.47 11.38
N LEU A 434 22.41 -3.73 12.15
CA LEU A 434 22.38 -2.26 12.21
C LEU A 434 22.61 -1.64 10.83
N ASP A 435 23.67 -2.05 10.13
CA ASP A 435 24.00 -1.50 8.80
C ASP A 435 22.88 -1.79 7.79
N THR A 436 22.23 -2.96 7.87
CA THR A 436 21.10 -3.30 6.99
C THR A 436 19.84 -2.48 7.32
N ALA A 437 19.62 -2.17 8.60
CA ALA A 437 18.47 -1.39 9.07
C ALA A 437 18.63 0.12 8.79
N GLU A 438 19.84 0.66 8.94
CA GLU A 438 20.13 2.10 8.78
C GLU A 438 20.41 2.48 7.33
N ASN A 439 21.24 1.72 6.61
CA ASN A 439 21.73 2.11 5.28
C ASN A 439 20.91 1.54 4.12
N LYS A 440 19.88 0.71 4.37
CA LYS A 440 19.01 0.06 3.36
C LYS A 440 19.76 -0.77 2.30
N GLU A 441 21.06 -1.00 2.49
CA GLU A 441 21.91 -1.81 1.63
C GLU A 441 22.20 -3.16 2.28
N ALA A 442 22.02 -4.22 1.51
CA ALA A 442 22.34 -5.57 1.97
C ALA A 442 23.85 -5.80 1.80
N PRO A 443 24.52 -6.50 2.73
CA PRO A 443 25.93 -6.85 2.58
C PRO A 443 26.20 -7.57 1.26
N LEU A 444 27.28 -7.22 0.56
CA LEU A 444 27.72 -7.96 -0.63
C LEU A 444 28.25 -9.33 -0.20
N THR A 445 27.73 -10.40 -0.78
CA THR A 445 28.12 -11.79 -0.44
C THR A 445 28.23 -12.64 -1.70
N GLY A 446 28.91 -13.78 -1.59
CA GLY A 446 29.07 -14.75 -2.68
C GLY A 446 29.70 -14.18 -3.93
N PHE A 447 30.80 -13.44 -3.77
CA PHE A 447 31.56 -12.78 -4.85
C PHE A 447 30.78 -11.76 -5.67
N SER A 448 29.71 -11.20 -5.11
CA SER A 448 28.96 -10.10 -5.70
C SER A 448 29.86 -8.87 -5.91
N GLY A 449 30.05 -8.47 -7.17
CA GLY A 449 30.91 -7.34 -7.55
C GLY A 449 32.34 -7.74 -7.95
N GLU A 450 32.70 -9.01 -7.82
CA GLU A 450 34.00 -9.53 -8.29
C GLU A 450 33.98 -9.90 -9.77
N SER A 451 35.15 -9.88 -10.42
CA SER A 451 35.28 -10.25 -11.83
C SER A 451 35.15 -11.76 -12.02
N SER A 452 34.60 -12.16 -13.17
CA SER A 452 34.50 -13.58 -13.53
C SER A 452 35.86 -14.29 -13.51
N GLU A 453 36.94 -13.58 -13.84
CA GLU A 453 38.32 -14.10 -13.81
C GLU A 453 38.77 -14.46 -12.39
N ALA A 454 38.55 -13.58 -11.41
CA ALA A 454 38.91 -13.84 -10.01
C ALA A 454 38.16 -15.06 -9.45
N ILE A 455 36.87 -15.19 -9.79
CA ILE A 455 36.05 -16.33 -9.38
C ILE A 455 36.52 -17.62 -10.07
N LEU A 456 36.89 -17.53 -11.36
CA LEU A 456 37.39 -18.67 -12.14
C LEU A 456 38.71 -19.20 -11.58
N ASP A 457 39.62 -18.34 -11.13
CA ASP A 457 40.90 -18.76 -10.54
C ASP A 457 40.71 -19.53 -9.24
N ILE A 458 39.76 -19.09 -8.40
CA ILE A 458 39.35 -19.82 -7.19
C ILE A 458 38.77 -21.18 -7.59
N LEU A 459 37.84 -21.21 -8.55
CA LEU A 459 37.20 -22.43 -9.04
C LEU A 459 38.22 -23.44 -9.61
N LYS A 460 39.19 -22.99 -10.42
CA LYS A 460 40.26 -23.83 -10.97
C LYS A 460 41.10 -24.46 -9.87
N THR A 461 41.51 -23.66 -8.90
CA THR A 461 42.29 -24.14 -7.75
C THR A 461 41.53 -25.23 -6.98
N LEU A 462 40.23 -25.01 -6.74
CA LEU A 462 39.39 -25.99 -6.05
C LEU A 462 39.18 -27.27 -6.88
N TYR A 463 38.91 -27.12 -8.17
CA TYR A 463 38.73 -28.23 -9.09
C TYR A 463 39.99 -29.11 -9.20
N GLN A 464 41.16 -28.50 -9.40
CA GLN A 464 42.45 -29.21 -9.41
C GLN A 464 42.67 -29.98 -8.11
N ASN A 465 42.40 -29.36 -6.96
CA ASN A 465 42.50 -30.03 -5.66
C ASN A 465 41.54 -31.22 -5.52
N MET A 466 40.34 -31.17 -6.12
CA MET A 466 39.40 -32.29 -6.09
C MET A 466 39.85 -33.44 -6.99
N VAL A 467 40.29 -33.13 -8.21
CA VAL A 467 40.66 -34.14 -9.21
C VAL A 467 42.01 -34.76 -8.91
N GLU A 468 43.05 -33.95 -8.72
CA GLU A 468 44.44 -34.42 -8.64
C GLU A 468 44.78 -34.99 -7.27
N ILE A 469 44.24 -34.43 -6.19
CA ILE A 469 44.64 -34.78 -4.82
C ILE A 469 43.68 -35.78 -4.18
N LYS A 470 42.36 -35.62 -4.41
CA LYS A 470 41.35 -36.53 -3.86
C LYS A 470 40.96 -37.67 -4.81
N GLY A 471 41.41 -37.63 -6.06
CA GLY A 471 41.07 -38.63 -7.07
C GLY A 471 39.58 -38.64 -7.46
N ILE A 472 38.87 -37.53 -7.25
CA ILE A 472 37.46 -37.40 -7.63
C ILE A 472 37.39 -37.24 -9.14
N SER A 473 36.40 -37.86 -9.79
CA SER A 473 36.26 -37.70 -11.25
C SER A 473 35.95 -36.24 -11.63
N PRO A 474 36.40 -35.76 -12.80
CA PRO A 474 36.07 -34.44 -13.33
C PRO A 474 34.58 -34.07 -13.22
N GLU A 475 33.69 -35.01 -13.56
CA GLU A 475 32.24 -34.80 -13.51
C GLU A 475 31.71 -34.68 -12.07
N GLU A 476 32.17 -35.52 -11.16
CA GLU A 476 31.79 -35.43 -9.74
C GLU A 476 32.31 -34.14 -9.09
N ALA A 477 33.49 -33.66 -9.47
CA ALA A 477 34.04 -32.39 -9.00
C ALA A 477 33.16 -31.20 -9.44
N LYS A 478 32.69 -31.20 -10.70
CA LYS A 478 31.75 -30.18 -11.20
C LYS A 478 30.41 -30.23 -10.48
N ILE A 479 29.87 -31.43 -10.23
CA ILE A 479 28.63 -31.61 -9.45
C ILE A 479 28.81 -31.09 -8.02
N SER A 480 29.96 -31.38 -7.40
CA SER A 480 30.29 -30.89 -6.06
C SER A 480 30.34 -29.36 -6.00
N LEU A 481 30.99 -28.71 -6.97
CA LEU A 481 31.05 -27.24 -7.04
C LEU A 481 29.67 -26.63 -7.29
N ARG A 482 28.83 -27.24 -8.14
CA ARG A 482 27.45 -26.78 -8.38
C ARG A 482 26.55 -26.89 -7.14
N THR A 483 26.92 -27.71 -6.17
CA THR A 483 26.16 -27.93 -4.94
C THR A 483 26.83 -27.32 -3.70
N THR A 484 27.83 -26.45 -3.88
CA THR A 484 28.58 -25.81 -2.79
C THR A 484 28.46 -24.29 -2.85
N GLU A 485 28.08 -23.64 -1.75
CA GLU A 485 28.02 -22.17 -1.66
C GLU A 485 29.45 -21.57 -1.55
N PRO A 486 29.77 -20.44 -2.20
CA PRO A 486 28.92 -19.62 -3.10
C PRO A 486 28.97 -20.02 -4.58
N PHE A 487 29.69 -21.09 -4.94
CA PHE A 487 29.95 -21.50 -6.32
C PHE A 487 28.71 -21.97 -7.07
N ASN A 488 27.70 -22.47 -6.36
CA ASN A 488 26.39 -22.83 -6.91
C ASN A 488 25.71 -21.69 -7.70
N LYS A 489 26.10 -20.42 -7.46
CA LYS A 489 25.62 -19.25 -8.21
C LYS A 489 26.28 -19.05 -9.58
N TYR A 490 27.33 -19.81 -9.90
CA TYR A 490 28.16 -19.64 -11.10
C TYR A 490 28.24 -20.91 -11.98
N PRO A 491 27.10 -21.53 -12.37
CA PRO A 491 27.10 -22.78 -13.13
C PRO A 491 27.81 -22.67 -14.48
N ASN A 492 27.75 -21.49 -15.11
CA ASN A 492 28.40 -21.20 -16.39
C ASN A 492 29.93 -21.20 -16.27
N LEU A 493 30.48 -20.67 -15.18
CA LEU A 493 31.93 -20.72 -14.95
C LEU A 493 32.37 -22.14 -14.63
N ILE A 494 31.59 -22.89 -13.83
CA ILE A 494 31.89 -24.28 -13.50
C ILE A 494 31.90 -25.18 -14.75
N SER A 495 31.05 -24.91 -15.75
CA SER A 495 31.08 -25.69 -17.01
C SER A 495 32.36 -25.50 -17.83
N THR A 496 33.15 -24.46 -17.57
CA THR A 496 34.40 -24.17 -18.29
C THR A 496 35.66 -24.78 -17.65
N LEU A 497 35.53 -25.35 -16.44
CA LEU A 497 36.55 -26.16 -15.77
C LEU A 497 36.67 -27.52 -16.47
#